data_AF-X1I1W6-F1
#
_entry.id   AF-X1I1W6-F1
#
_cell.length_a   1.000
_cell.length_b   1.000
_cell.length_c   1.000
_cell.angle_alpha   90.00
_cell.angle_beta   90.00
_cell.angle_gamma   90.00
#
_symmetry.space_group_name_H-M   'P 1'
#
loop_
_entity.id
_entity.type
_entity.pdbx_description
1 polymer ?
#
loop_
_entity_poly.entity_id
_entity_poly.type
_entity_poly.pdbx_seq_one_letter_code
_entity_poly.pdbx_strand_id
1 'polypeptide(L)'
;AMDKYGSDKPDMRFELLLRDVSAILKDCPFKVFGDAISAGGIVKGLCIPGGAKFTRKEIDSHTAFAGEYGAKGLAWCKVESGGFAGGVAKFLDAGMQAALREAFGAGAGDILFFVADALATANKALAALRCKLGKDLNLYDHDDFAWCWVTDFPLVEWNEDEQRWDSLHHPFTSPRPEEMDKLETDPASVRSRAYDIVLNGVELGGGSIRIHSPQIQERIFALLGIAEAEAHERFDFLLEALRFGAPPHGGIALGLDRIVMMMVGGESIREVIAFPKTQ
;
A
#
# COMPACT_ATOMS: atom_id res chain seq x y z
N ALA A 1 -6.32 -1.46 -3.65
CA ALA A 1 -5.42 -2.06 -2.63
C ALA A 1 -5.00 -1.01 -1.60
N MET A 2 -4.27 0.03 -2.03
CA MET A 2 -3.76 1.10 -1.15
C MET A 2 -4.81 1.77 -0.26
N ASP A 3 -5.96 2.18 -0.80
CA ASP A 3 -6.94 2.90 0.02
C ASP A 3 -7.52 2.05 1.17
N LYS A 4 -7.91 0.80 0.87
CA LYS A 4 -8.58 -0.07 1.85
C LYS A 4 -7.62 -0.82 2.77
N TYR A 5 -6.42 -1.14 2.32
CA TYR A 5 -5.48 -2.01 3.04
C TYR A 5 -4.14 -1.34 3.37
N GLY A 6 -3.85 -0.17 2.78
CA GLY A 6 -2.57 0.50 2.93
C GLY A 6 -1.40 -0.23 2.26
N SER A 7 -1.68 -1.22 1.41
CA SER A 7 -0.68 -2.06 0.74
C SER A 7 -1.13 -2.46 -0.66
N ASP A 8 -0.16 -2.62 -1.54
CA ASP A 8 -0.22 -3.22 -2.88
C ASP A 8 -0.19 -4.76 -2.87
N LYS A 9 0.06 -5.37 -1.72
CA LYS A 9 -0.03 -6.82 -1.48
C LYS A 9 -0.94 -7.11 -0.27
N PRO A 10 -2.26 -6.84 -0.39
CA PRO A 10 -3.16 -6.95 0.75
C PRO A 10 -3.39 -8.40 1.17
N ASP A 11 -3.41 -8.65 2.48
CA ASP A 11 -3.98 -9.89 3.01
C ASP A 11 -5.50 -9.75 3.10
N MET A 12 -6.20 -10.51 2.27
CA MET A 12 -7.65 -10.43 2.08
C MET A 12 -8.43 -11.38 2.99
N ARG A 13 -7.78 -12.20 3.82
CA ARG A 13 -8.45 -13.25 4.61
C ARG A 13 -9.29 -12.74 5.78
N PHE A 14 -9.08 -11.50 6.19
CA PHE A 14 -9.80 -10.89 7.30
C PHE A 14 -10.15 -9.45 6.97
N GLU A 15 -11.15 -8.91 7.64
CA GLU A 15 -11.56 -7.51 7.47
C GLU A 15 -10.59 -6.56 8.22
N LEU A 16 -11.03 -5.51 8.89
CA LEU A 16 -10.19 -4.40 9.42
C LEU A 16 -9.68 -3.42 8.34
N LEU A 17 -10.56 -3.05 7.40
CA LEU A 17 -10.22 -2.07 6.37
C LEU A 17 -9.84 -0.72 6.96
N LEU A 18 -8.89 -0.07 6.32
CA LEU A 18 -8.49 1.30 6.61
C LEU A 18 -9.54 2.27 6.06
N ARG A 19 -9.76 3.37 6.77
CA ARG A 19 -10.66 4.46 6.36
C ARG A 19 -9.98 5.80 6.52
N ASP A 20 -10.02 6.62 5.47
CA ASP A 20 -9.72 8.03 5.56
C ASP A 20 -10.86 8.75 6.28
N VAL A 21 -10.54 9.45 7.36
CA VAL A 21 -11.47 10.22 8.17
C VAL A 21 -11.04 11.68 8.30
N SER A 22 -10.14 12.14 7.43
CA SER A 22 -9.61 13.50 7.43
C SER A 22 -10.73 14.54 7.35
N ALA A 23 -11.75 14.30 6.51
CA ALA A 23 -12.88 15.21 6.38
C ALA A 23 -13.72 15.33 7.67
N ILE A 24 -13.81 14.26 8.46
CA ILE A 24 -14.54 14.23 9.74
C ILE A 24 -13.72 14.94 10.82
N LEU A 25 -12.39 14.80 10.77
CA LEU A 25 -11.48 15.24 11.83
C LEU A 25 -10.77 16.57 11.55
N LYS A 26 -11.03 17.22 10.42
CA LYS A 26 -10.40 18.48 10.02
C LYS A 26 -10.57 19.61 11.05
N ASP A 27 -11.73 19.66 11.69
CA ASP A 27 -12.09 20.70 12.68
C ASP A 27 -11.91 20.19 14.13
N CYS A 28 -11.28 19.02 14.30
CA CYS A 28 -11.02 18.46 15.62
C CYS A 28 -10.04 19.35 16.40
N PRO A 29 -10.36 19.75 17.64
CA PRO A 29 -9.45 20.54 18.49
C PRO A 29 -8.12 19.83 18.82
N PHE A 30 -7.99 18.54 18.53
CA PHE A 30 -6.74 17.80 18.68
C PHE A 30 -5.77 18.18 17.56
N LYS A 31 -4.87 19.13 17.85
CA LYS A 31 -3.94 19.74 16.88
C LYS A 31 -3.22 18.75 15.96
N VAL A 32 -2.82 17.58 16.45
CA VAL A 32 -2.12 16.56 15.65
C VAL A 32 -2.88 16.18 14.37
N PHE A 33 -4.21 16.14 14.42
CA PHE A 33 -5.04 15.86 13.24
C PHE A 33 -5.05 17.05 12.28
N GLY A 34 -5.33 18.25 12.77
CA GLY A 34 -5.36 19.48 11.96
C GLY A 34 -4.00 19.81 11.33
N ASP A 35 -2.91 19.62 12.07
CA ASP A 35 -1.54 19.87 11.62
C ASP A 35 -1.14 18.92 10.49
N ALA A 36 -1.46 17.62 10.61
CA ALA A 36 -1.18 16.64 9.56
C ALA A 36 -1.97 16.95 8.27
N ILE A 37 -3.26 17.28 8.39
CA ILE A 37 -4.10 17.64 7.24
C ILE A 37 -3.60 18.93 6.57
N SER A 38 -3.23 19.95 7.37
CA SER A 38 -2.72 21.22 6.87
C SER A 38 -1.37 21.08 6.15
N ALA A 39 -0.58 20.08 6.52
CA ALA A 39 0.68 19.73 5.85
C ALA A 39 0.49 18.89 4.57
N GLY A 40 -0.76 18.67 4.11
CA GLY A 40 -1.07 17.84 2.95
C GLY A 40 -1.09 16.33 3.25
N GLY A 41 -1.05 15.95 4.53
CA GLY A 41 -1.20 14.57 4.99
C GLY A 41 -2.67 14.14 5.12
N ILE A 42 -2.87 13.05 5.84
CA ILE A 42 -4.16 12.37 6.00
C ILE A 42 -4.32 11.91 7.45
N VAL A 43 -5.57 11.81 7.92
CA VAL A 43 -5.92 11.05 9.13
C VAL A 43 -6.66 9.79 8.70
N LYS A 44 -5.95 8.66 8.80
CA LYS A 44 -6.47 7.34 8.44
C LYS A 44 -6.55 6.46 9.68
N GLY A 45 -7.53 5.56 9.72
CA GLY A 45 -7.71 4.68 10.87
C GLY A 45 -8.29 3.32 10.52
N LEU A 46 -8.42 2.47 11.53
CA LEU A 46 -9.16 1.22 11.47
C LEU A 46 -9.90 0.95 12.78
N CYS A 47 -10.96 0.16 12.70
CA CYS A 47 -11.73 -0.31 13.84
C CYS A 47 -11.35 -1.75 14.18
N ILE A 48 -11.13 -2.03 15.46
CA ILE A 48 -10.93 -3.38 15.98
C ILE A 48 -12.18 -3.82 16.77
N PRO A 49 -12.98 -4.74 16.20
CA PRO A 49 -14.14 -5.29 16.88
C PRO A 49 -13.78 -5.92 18.23
N GLY A 50 -14.49 -5.55 19.30
CA GLY A 50 -14.21 -6.05 20.65
C GLY A 50 -12.89 -5.57 21.26
N GLY A 51 -12.18 -4.64 20.60
CA GLY A 51 -10.87 -4.15 21.04
C GLY A 51 -10.93 -3.18 22.22
N ALA A 52 -12.11 -2.76 22.71
CA ALA A 52 -12.21 -1.97 23.94
C ALA A 52 -11.66 -2.70 25.17
N LYS A 53 -11.48 -4.04 25.09
CA LYS A 53 -10.84 -4.85 26.13
C LYS A 53 -9.33 -4.58 26.28
N PHE A 54 -8.68 -4.00 25.28
CA PHE A 54 -7.24 -3.74 25.35
C PHE A 54 -6.90 -2.87 26.56
N THR A 55 -5.92 -3.33 27.32
CA THR A 55 -5.29 -2.60 28.41
C THR A 55 -4.48 -1.44 27.87
N ARG A 56 -4.14 -0.49 28.74
CA ARG A 56 -3.29 0.63 28.35
C ARG A 56 -1.92 0.16 27.82
N LYS A 57 -1.36 -0.88 28.46
CA LYS A 57 -0.08 -1.48 28.06
C LYS A 57 -0.13 -2.08 26.66
N GLU A 58 -1.21 -2.76 26.29
CA GLU A 58 -1.38 -3.32 24.94
C GLU A 58 -1.49 -2.20 23.90
N ILE A 59 -2.26 -1.15 24.20
CA ILE A 59 -2.38 0.03 23.31
C ILE A 59 -1.02 0.73 23.12
N ASP A 60 -0.26 0.92 24.19
CA ASP A 60 1.08 1.51 24.11
C ASP A 60 2.03 0.61 23.30
N SER A 61 1.90 -0.72 23.39
CA SER A 61 2.65 -1.67 22.55
C SER A 61 2.27 -1.56 21.07
N HIS A 62 0.99 -1.41 20.73
CA HIS A 62 0.55 -1.18 19.35
C HIS A 62 1.04 0.19 18.84
N THR A 63 1.12 1.18 19.71
CA THR A 63 1.66 2.51 19.40
C THR A 63 3.15 2.43 19.07
N ALA A 64 3.93 1.72 19.89
CA ALA A 64 5.35 1.47 19.63
C ALA A 64 5.56 0.72 18.31
N PHE A 65 4.77 -0.32 18.07
CA PHE A 65 4.81 -1.09 16.81
C PHE A 65 4.52 -0.19 15.60
N ALA A 66 3.49 0.67 15.64
CA ALA A 66 3.23 1.61 14.55
C ALA A 66 4.41 2.58 14.32
N GLY A 67 5.13 2.94 15.39
CA GLY A 67 6.34 3.77 15.33
C GLY A 67 7.51 3.12 14.58
N GLU A 68 7.65 1.79 14.62
CA GLU A 68 8.65 1.06 13.82
C GLU A 68 8.44 1.24 12.31
N TYR A 69 7.20 1.57 11.90
CA TYR A 69 6.82 1.85 10.51
C TYR A 69 6.77 3.34 10.18
N GLY A 70 7.30 4.19 11.07
CA GLY A 70 7.46 5.63 10.86
C GLY A 70 6.34 6.51 11.39
N ALA A 71 5.26 5.94 11.95
CA ALA A 71 4.18 6.76 12.51
C ALA A 71 4.66 7.51 13.76
N LYS A 72 4.40 8.81 13.82
CA LYS A 72 4.75 9.66 14.98
C LYS A 72 3.92 9.36 16.23
N GLY A 73 2.79 8.67 16.06
CA GLY A 73 1.93 8.23 17.15
C GLY A 73 0.72 7.46 16.63
N LEU A 74 0.01 6.83 17.58
CA LEU A 74 -1.21 6.08 17.33
C LEU A 74 -2.30 6.64 18.24
N ALA A 75 -3.14 7.52 17.68
CA ALA A 75 -4.29 8.02 18.41
C ALA A 75 -5.35 6.93 18.51
N TRP A 76 -6.14 6.95 19.59
CA TRP A 76 -7.17 5.94 19.82
C TRP A 76 -8.34 6.47 20.62
N CYS A 77 -9.49 5.81 20.47
CA CYS A 77 -10.64 5.95 21.36
C CYS A 77 -11.40 4.62 21.43
N LYS A 78 -11.92 4.30 22.62
CA LYS A 78 -12.81 3.17 22.82
C LYS A 78 -14.25 3.61 22.57
N VAL A 79 -15.02 2.73 21.94
CA VAL A 79 -16.42 2.97 21.62
C VAL A 79 -17.27 2.36 22.73
N GLU A 80 -17.98 3.20 23.48
CA GLU A 80 -18.92 2.80 24.53
C GLU A 80 -20.37 3.00 24.08
N SER A 81 -21.37 2.58 24.85
CA SER A 81 -22.78 2.79 24.51
C SER A 81 -23.17 4.29 24.54
N GLY A 82 -22.58 5.05 25.47
CA GLY A 82 -22.90 6.46 25.70
C GLY A 82 -21.99 7.48 25.00
N GLY A 83 -20.96 7.04 24.28
CA GLY A 83 -19.98 7.93 23.66
C GLY A 83 -18.64 7.24 23.43
N PHE A 84 -17.60 8.03 23.16
CA PHE A 84 -16.23 7.56 23.08
C PHE A 84 -15.47 7.83 24.38
N ALA A 85 -14.52 6.96 24.72
CA ALA A 85 -13.69 7.08 25.92
C ALA A 85 -12.20 6.88 25.65
N GLY A 86 -11.35 7.50 26.48
CA GLY A 86 -9.90 7.38 26.41
C GLY A 86 -9.23 8.10 25.24
N GLY A 87 -7.89 8.09 25.23
CA GLY A 87 -7.06 8.70 24.19
C GLY A 87 -7.53 10.08 23.71
N VAL A 88 -7.99 10.15 22.46
CA VAL A 88 -8.44 11.41 21.82
C VAL A 88 -9.92 11.72 22.02
N ALA A 89 -10.69 10.87 22.71
CA ALA A 89 -12.15 10.98 22.82
C ALA A 89 -12.64 12.34 23.34
N LYS A 90 -11.91 12.98 24.27
CA LYS A 90 -12.25 14.30 24.82
C LYS A 90 -12.26 15.44 23.80
N PHE A 91 -11.64 15.24 22.64
CA PHE A 91 -11.60 16.21 21.55
C PHE A 91 -12.66 15.93 20.48
N LEU A 92 -13.36 14.80 20.56
CA LEU A 92 -14.35 14.40 19.58
C LEU A 92 -15.73 14.78 20.09
N ASP A 93 -16.38 15.75 19.44
CA ASP A 93 -17.77 16.10 19.76
C ASP A 93 -18.76 15.01 19.33
N ALA A 94 -20.04 15.16 19.69
CA ALA A 94 -21.08 14.18 19.38
C ALA A 94 -21.27 13.95 17.86
N GLY A 95 -21.08 14.99 17.04
CA GLY A 95 -21.18 14.90 15.58
C GLY A 95 -20.03 14.08 15.00
N MET A 96 -18.79 14.37 15.41
CA MET A 96 -17.60 13.61 15.04
C MET A 96 -17.72 12.15 15.48
N GLN A 97 -18.17 11.89 16.71
CA GLN A 97 -18.35 10.53 17.22
C GLN A 97 -19.39 9.75 16.39
N ALA A 98 -20.52 10.36 16.03
CA ALA A 98 -21.53 9.72 15.18
C ALA A 98 -20.98 9.41 13.78
N ALA A 99 -20.32 10.38 13.14
CA ALA A 99 -19.72 10.20 11.82
C ALA A 99 -18.61 9.13 11.82
N LEU A 100 -17.79 9.04 12.87
CA LEU A 100 -16.78 8.00 13.01
C LEU A 100 -17.41 6.62 13.20
N ARG A 101 -18.47 6.49 14.00
CA ARG A 101 -19.21 5.21 14.12
C ARG A 101 -19.72 4.75 12.77
N GLU A 102 -20.31 5.64 11.98
CA GLU A 102 -20.80 5.33 10.65
C GLU A 102 -19.66 4.93 9.70
N ALA A 103 -18.60 5.74 9.63
CA ALA A 103 -17.46 5.51 8.74
C ALA A 103 -16.76 4.15 8.98
N PHE A 104 -16.69 3.72 10.25
CA PHE A 104 -16.05 2.47 10.65
C PHE A 104 -17.01 1.30 10.85
N GLY A 105 -18.33 1.54 10.85
CA GLY A 105 -19.31 0.55 11.32
C GLY A 105 -19.07 0.13 12.77
N ALA A 106 -18.58 1.05 13.61
CA ALA A 106 -18.10 0.73 14.95
C ALA A 106 -19.23 0.69 16.00
N GLY A 107 -19.26 -0.39 16.77
CA GLY A 107 -20.21 -0.64 17.84
C GLY A 107 -19.61 -0.47 19.24
N ALA A 108 -20.48 -0.50 20.26
CA ALA A 108 -20.02 -0.50 21.65
C ALA A 108 -19.18 -1.75 21.93
N GLY A 109 -18.00 -1.58 22.53
CA GLY A 109 -17.02 -2.64 22.75
C GLY A 109 -15.83 -2.61 21.79
N ASP A 110 -15.85 -1.73 20.78
CA ASP A 110 -14.78 -1.61 19.80
C ASP A 110 -13.74 -0.55 20.20
N ILE A 111 -12.60 -0.55 19.51
CA ILE A 111 -11.60 0.52 19.60
C ILE A 111 -11.25 1.00 18.20
N LEU A 112 -11.12 2.31 18.06
CA LEU A 112 -10.64 2.95 16.84
C LEU A 112 -9.18 3.35 17.04
N PHE A 113 -8.35 3.05 16.05
CA PHE A 113 -6.96 3.52 15.96
C PHE A 113 -6.81 4.48 14.78
N PHE A 114 -5.98 5.50 14.94
CA PHE A 114 -5.73 6.53 13.93
C PHE A 114 -4.24 6.87 13.83
N VAL A 115 -3.77 7.02 12.60
CA VAL A 115 -2.48 7.64 12.27
C VAL A 115 -2.74 8.91 11.47
N ALA A 116 -2.10 9.99 11.88
CA ALA A 116 -2.16 11.29 11.23
C ALA A 116 -0.76 11.66 10.73
N ASP A 117 -0.52 11.45 9.45
CA ASP A 117 0.81 11.61 8.82
C ASP A 117 0.67 11.75 7.29
N ALA A 118 1.78 11.78 6.55
CA ALA A 118 1.77 11.63 5.11
C ALA A 118 1.09 10.31 4.69
N LEU A 119 0.43 10.30 3.53
CA LEU A 119 -0.34 9.14 3.05
C LEU A 119 0.47 7.83 3.05
N ALA A 120 1.72 7.88 2.58
CA ALA A 120 2.60 6.72 2.56
C ALA A 120 2.89 6.17 3.97
N THR A 121 3.23 7.05 4.92
CA THR A 121 3.50 6.68 6.32
C THR A 121 2.25 6.12 7.00
N ALA A 122 1.10 6.79 6.84
CA ALA A 122 -0.16 6.35 7.43
C ALA A 122 -0.57 4.97 6.90
N ASN A 123 -0.50 4.74 5.59
CA ASN A 123 -0.77 3.45 4.98
C ASN A 123 0.20 2.38 5.48
N LYS A 124 1.51 2.65 5.45
CA LYS A 124 2.56 1.70 5.88
C LYS A 124 2.36 1.24 7.33
N ALA A 125 2.14 2.18 8.25
CA ALA A 125 1.97 1.87 9.66
C ALA A 125 0.65 1.13 9.96
N LEU A 126 -0.47 1.58 9.38
CA LEU A 126 -1.76 0.95 9.62
C LEU A 126 -1.89 -0.41 8.92
N ALA A 127 -1.29 -0.60 7.75
CA ALA A 127 -1.25 -1.90 7.06
C ALA A 127 -0.49 -2.94 7.90
N ALA A 128 0.67 -2.56 8.43
CA ALA A 128 1.45 -3.42 9.32
C ALA A 128 0.68 -3.75 10.60
N LEU A 129 0.10 -2.72 11.25
CA LEU A 129 -0.67 -2.92 12.48
C LEU A 129 -1.89 -3.80 12.24
N ARG A 130 -2.58 -3.62 11.12
CA ARG A 130 -3.69 -4.47 10.68
C ARG A 130 -3.24 -5.93 10.57
N CYS A 131 -2.15 -6.23 9.88
CA CYS A 131 -1.65 -7.60 9.73
C CYS A 131 -1.23 -8.22 11.06
N LYS A 132 -0.58 -7.44 11.93
CA LYS A 132 -0.24 -7.87 13.29
C LYS A 132 -1.50 -8.24 14.07
N LEU A 133 -2.50 -7.36 14.09
CA LEU A 133 -3.75 -7.58 14.82
C LEU A 133 -4.59 -8.71 14.24
N GLY A 134 -4.59 -8.89 12.91
CA GLY A 134 -5.19 -10.05 12.25
C GLY A 134 -4.66 -11.37 12.79
N LYS A 135 -3.33 -11.45 12.99
CA LYS A 135 -2.66 -12.60 13.59
C LYS A 135 -2.96 -12.72 15.10
N ASP A 136 -2.72 -11.65 15.87
CA ASP A 136 -2.88 -11.66 17.34
C ASP A 136 -4.31 -12.00 17.79
N LEU A 137 -5.31 -11.59 17.01
CA LEU A 137 -6.72 -11.79 17.30
C LEU A 137 -7.31 -13.02 16.59
N ASN A 138 -6.49 -13.78 15.85
CA ASN A 138 -6.88 -14.99 15.12
C ASN A 138 -8.08 -14.74 14.19
N LEU A 139 -8.00 -13.70 13.35
CA LEU A 139 -9.12 -13.24 12.50
C LEU A 139 -9.26 -13.97 11.17
N TYR A 140 -8.39 -14.93 10.88
CA TYR A 140 -8.41 -15.72 9.67
C TYR A 140 -7.99 -17.15 9.96
N ASP A 141 -8.42 -18.10 9.12
CA ASP A 141 -7.86 -19.44 9.13
C ASP A 141 -6.47 -19.42 8.50
N HIS A 142 -5.51 -20.08 9.16
CA HIS A 142 -4.13 -20.17 8.67
C HIS A 142 -4.03 -21.02 7.39
N ASP A 143 -4.99 -21.91 7.16
CA ASP A 143 -5.06 -22.78 5.98
C ASP A 143 -5.83 -22.15 4.81
N ASP A 144 -6.45 -20.97 5.01
CA ASP A 144 -7.17 -20.27 3.94
C ASP A 144 -6.24 -19.66 2.90
N PHE A 145 -6.68 -19.71 1.63
CA PHE A 145 -5.99 -19.08 0.50
C PHE A 145 -6.85 -17.95 -0.08
N ALA A 146 -6.45 -16.71 0.18
CA ALA A 146 -7.08 -15.52 -0.40
C ALA A 146 -6.17 -14.92 -1.48
N TRP A 147 -6.56 -15.18 -2.73
CA TRP A 147 -5.89 -14.68 -3.93
C TRP A 147 -6.45 -13.33 -4.36
N CYS A 148 -5.58 -12.43 -4.82
CA CYS A 148 -6.03 -11.25 -5.55
C CYS A 148 -5.02 -10.83 -6.63
N TRP A 149 -5.54 -10.16 -7.66
CA TRP A 149 -4.74 -9.39 -8.59
C TRP A 149 -4.77 -7.93 -8.16
N VAL A 150 -3.60 -7.32 -8.10
CA VAL A 150 -3.47 -5.86 -8.01
C VAL A 150 -3.06 -5.36 -9.38
N THR A 151 -3.82 -4.39 -9.89
CA THR A 151 -3.66 -3.81 -11.22
C THR A 151 -3.69 -2.29 -11.11
N ASP A 152 -3.51 -1.59 -12.22
CA ASP A 152 -3.62 -0.13 -12.28
C ASP A 152 -2.60 0.61 -11.42
N PHE A 153 -1.40 0.01 -11.32
CA PHE A 153 -0.25 0.64 -10.72
C PHE A 153 0.13 1.93 -11.47
N PRO A 154 0.59 2.97 -10.76
CA PRO A 154 1.26 4.10 -11.39
C PRO A 154 2.38 3.64 -12.33
N LEU A 155 2.58 4.36 -13.43
CA LEU A 155 3.68 4.09 -14.35
C LEU A 155 5.04 4.44 -13.74
N VAL A 156 5.07 5.57 -13.05
CA VAL A 156 6.25 6.12 -12.40
C VAL A 156 5.91 6.59 -10.99
N GLU A 157 6.92 6.69 -10.15
CA GLU A 157 6.88 7.36 -8.86
C GLU A 157 7.91 8.48 -8.81
N TRP A 158 7.59 9.55 -8.07
CA TRP A 158 8.51 10.66 -7.89
C TRP A 158 9.53 10.30 -6.80
N ASN A 159 10.81 10.35 -7.15
CA ASN A 159 11.90 10.19 -6.21
C ASN A 159 12.31 11.56 -5.68
N GLU A 160 11.96 11.85 -4.43
CA GLU A 160 12.28 13.12 -3.78
C GLU A 160 13.77 13.32 -3.52
N ASP A 161 14.54 12.24 -3.34
CA ASP A 161 15.98 12.35 -3.05
C ASP A 161 16.77 12.68 -4.32
N GLU A 162 16.42 12.05 -5.45
CA GLU A 162 17.09 12.22 -6.73
C GLU A 162 16.41 13.26 -7.64
N GLN A 163 15.27 13.81 -7.21
CA GLN A 163 14.47 14.80 -7.94
C GLN A 163 14.16 14.35 -9.39
N ARG A 164 13.78 13.08 -9.55
CA ARG A 164 13.43 12.48 -10.85
C ARG A 164 12.31 11.45 -10.75
N TRP A 165 11.75 11.08 -11.90
CA TRP A 165 10.80 9.97 -11.98
C TRP A 165 11.54 8.64 -12.04
N ASP A 166 11.12 7.69 -11.20
CA ASP A 166 11.53 6.30 -11.23
C ASP A 166 10.40 5.41 -11.76
N SER A 167 10.76 4.33 -12.44
CA SER A 167 9.77 3.35 -12.89
C SER A 167 9.36 2.46 -11.74
N LEU A 168 8.06 2.35 -11.48
CA LEU A 168 7.55 1.56 -10.35
C LEU A 168 7.78 0.04 -10.53
N HIS A 169 7.76 -0.44 -11.78
CA HIS A 169 8.04 -1.84 -12.09
C HIS A 169 9.34 -1.96 -12.88
N HIS A 170 9.30 -1.47 -14.11
CA HIS A 170 10.33 -1.72 -15.09
C HIS A 170 10.17 -0.76 -16.28
N PRO A 171 11.26 -0.14 -16.79
CA PRO A 171 11.23 0.83 -17.89
C PRO A 171 10.58 0.43 -19.22
N PHE A 172 10.33 -0.86 -19.51
CA PHE A 172 9.64 -1.28 -20.74
C PHE A 172 8.16 -1.62 -20.49
N THR A 173 7.64 -1.25 -19.32
CA THR A 173 6.21 -1.39 -18.99
C THR A 173 5.37 -0.41 -19.78
N SER A 174 4.37 -0.91 -20.49
CA SER A 174 3.46 -0.10 -21.28
C SER A 174 2.57 0.77 -20.36
N PRO A 175 2.45 2.08 -20.63
CA PRO A 175 1.34 2.88 -20.10
C PRO A 175 0.00 2.40 -20.66
N ARG A 176 -1.09 2.84 -20.03
CA ARG A 176 -2.45 2.71 -20.57
C ARG A 176 -2.59 3.61 -21.81
N PRO A 177 -3.02 3.07 -22.97
CA PRO A 177 -3.13 3.84 -24.22
C PRO A 177 -3.98 5.10 -24.10
N GLU A 178 -5.05 5.03 -23.31
CA GLU A 178 -5.99 6.14 -23.05
C GLU A 178 -5.38 7.30 -22.24
N GLU A 179 -4.18 7.13 -21.68
CA GLU A 179 -3.52 8.12 -20.81
C GLU A 179 -2.21 8.66 -21.40
N MET A 180 -1.88 8.28 -22.64
CA MET A 180 -0.64 8.66 -23.31
C MET A 180 -0.42 10.17 -23.47
N ASP A 181 -1.50 10.94 -23.53
CA ASP A 181 -1.45 12.40 -23.68
C ASP A 181 -0.98 13.11 -22.39
N LYS A 182 -1.01 12.40 -21.26
CA LYS A 182 -0.60 12.93 -19.95
C LYS A 182 0.87 12.65 -19.64
N LEU A 183 1.55 11.84 -20.44
CA LEU A 183 2.87 11.32 -20.11
C LEU A 183 3.91 12.41 -19.80
N GLU A 184 3.86 13.53 -20.53
CA GLU A 184 4.75 14.68 -20.32
C GLU A 184 4.18 15.75 -19.38
N THR A 185 2.85 15.78 -19.18
CA THR A 185 2.17 16.89 -18.47
C THR A 185 1.78 16.54 -17.04
N ASP A 186 1.38 15.30 -16.80
CA ASP A 186 0.97 14.75 -15.51
C ASP A 186 1.33 13.25 -15.43
N PRO A 187 2.64 12.92 -15.44
CA PRO A 187 3.10 11.53 -15.44
C PRO A 187 2.65 10.74 -14.20
N ALA A 188 2.44 11.42 -13.07
CA ALA A 188 1.99 10.80 -11.82
C ALA A 188 0.60 10.16 -11.92
N SER A 189 -0.28 10.67 -12.80
CA SER A 189 -1.61 10.10 -13.00
C SER A 189 -1.67 9.01 -14.09
N VAL A 190 -0.57 8.79 -14.82
CA VAL A 190 -0.51 7.75 -15.85
C VAL A 190 -0.38 6.39 -15.20
N ARG A 191 -1.30 5.50 -15.53
CA ARG A 191 -1.29 4.12 -15.06
C ARG A 191 -0.54 3.24 -16.04
N SER A 192 0.17 2.29 -15.47
CA SER A 192 0.79 1.20 -16.20
C SER A 192 -0.22 0.11 -16.53
N ARG A 193 0.15 -0.74 -17.50
CA ARG A 193 -0.47 -2.05 -17.74
C ARG A 193 0.30 -3.15 -17.00
N ALA A 194 0.67 -2.87 -15.75
CA ALA A 194 1.28 -3.83 -14.84
C ALA A 194 0.25 -4.48 -13.93
N TYR A 195 0.61 -5.66 -13.42
CA TYR A 195 -0.25 -6.48 -12.60
C TYR A 195 0.57 -7.42 -11.72
N ASP A 196 0.16 -7.55 -10.46
CA ASP A 196 0.76 -8.44 -9.49
C ASP A 196 -0.26 -9.45 -8.98
N ILE A 197 0.17 -10.69 -8.81
CA ILE A 197 -0.61 -11.75 -8.16
C ILE A 197 -0.15 -11.90 -6.71
N VAL A 198 -1.12 -11.79 -5.81
CA VAL A 198 -0.90 -11.77 -4.37
C VAL A 198 -1.69 -12.90 -3.74
N LEU A 199 -1.08 -13.57 -2.77
CA LEU A 199 -1.71 -14.59 -1.94
C LEU A 199 -1.45 -14.26 -0.48
N ASN A 200 -2.50 -14.16 0.34
CA ASN A 200 -2.40 -14.00 1.80
C ASN A 200 -1.44 -12.86 2.23
N GLY A 201 -1.42 -11.76 1.48
CA GLY A 201 -0.54 -10.61 1.74
C GLY A 201 0.91 -10.75 1.23
N VAL A 202 1.21 -11.81 0.49
CA VAL A 202 2.51 -12.05 -0.14
C VAL A 202 2.39 -11.90 -1.64
N GLU A 203 3.23 -11.06 -2.23
CA GLU A 203 3.40 -10.95 -3.68
C GLU A 203 4.09 -12.23 -4.19
N LEU A 204 3.35 -13.01 -4.99
CA LEU A 204 3.85 -14.24 -5.59
C LEU A 204 4.50 -14.00 -6.94
N GLY A 205 4.18 -12.90 -7.61
CA GLY A 205 4.78 -12.54 -8.88
C GLY A 205 4.10 -11.35 -9.51
N GLY A 206 4.74 -10.85 -10.56
CA GLY A 206 4.37 -9.62 -11.21
C GLY A 206 4.68 -9.65 -12.70
N GLY A 207 3.96 -8.83 -13.45
CA GLY A 207 4.04 -8.79 -14.89
C GLY A 207 3.58 -7.46 -15.45
N SER A 208 3.86 -7.25 -16.72
CA SER A 208 3.27 -6.12 -17.44
C SER A 208 3.15 -6.39 -18.94
N ILE A 209 2.24 -5.66 -19.56
CA ILE A 209 2.24 -5.51 -21.01
C ILE A 209 3.43 -4.62 -21.38
N ARG A 210 4.20 -5.03 -22.39
CA ARG A 210 5.45 -4.35 -22.76
C ARG A 210 5.22 -3.32 -23.84
N ILE A 211 6.08 -2.31 -23.84
CA ILE A 211 6.21 -1.36 -24.92
C ILE A 211 6.77 -2.09 -26.15
N HIS A 212 6.07 -1.99 -27.26
CA HIS A 212 6.49 -2.58 -28.54
C HIS A 212 6.69 -1.52 -29.63
N SER A 213 6.56 -0.23 -29.30
CA SER A 213 6.84 0.90 -30.18
C SER A 213 8.14 1.57 -29.75
N PRO A 214 9.14 1.73 -30.64
CA PRO A 214 10.37 2.45 -30.34
C PRO A 214 10.10 3.88 -29.85
N GLN A 215 9.16 4.58 -30.47
CA GLN A 215 8.82 5.96 -30.15
C GLN A 215 8.25 6.11 -28.74
N ILE A 216 7.41 5.16 -28.32
CA ILE A 216 6.90 5.14 -26.94
C ILE A 216 8.03 4.82 -25.96
N GLN A 217 8.93 3.90 -26.30
CA GLN A 217 10.04 3.53 -25.42
C GLN A 217 11.01 4.70 -25.21
N GLU A 218 11.31 5.45 -26.26
CA GLU A 218 12.14 6.66 -26.22
C GLU A 218 11.50 7.74 -25.32
N ARG A 219 10.18 7.96 -25.42
CA ARG A 219 9.44 8.89 -24.54
C ARG A 219 9.52 8.47 -23.06
N ILE A 220 9.43 7.17 -22.78
CA ILE A 220 9.55 6.66 -21.41
C ILE A 220 10.97 6.83 -20.87
N PHE A 221 12.01 6.58 -21.67
CA PHE A 221 13.38 6.85 -21.26
C PHE A 221 13.62 8.33 -20.97
N ALA A 222 13.11 9.22 -21.82
CA ALA A 222 13.19 10.66 -21.58
C ALA A 222 12.49 11.06 -20.26
N LEU A 223 11.31 10.51 -19.98
CA LEU A 223 10.59 10.74 -18.71
C LEU A 223 11.41 10.29 -17.49
N LEU A 224 12.12 9.17 -17.60
CA LEU A 224 12.99 8.62 -16.54
C LEU A 224 14.34 9.34 -16.42
N GLY A 225 14.57 10.39 -17.23
CA GLY A 225 15.82 11.15 -17.23
C GLY A 225 16.98 10.45 -17.93
N ILE A 226 16.71 9.39 -18.69
CA ILE A 226 17.73 8.66 -19.47
C ILE A 226 17.93 9.39 -20.78
N ALA A 227 19.12 9.98 -20.96
CA ALA A 227 19.47 10.70 -22.18
C ALA A 227 19.50 9.75 -23.40
N GLU A 228 19.22 10.27 -24.59
CA GLU A 228 19.19 9.49 -25.84
C GLU A 228 20.50 8.70 -26.07
N ALA A 229 21.66 9.34 -25.87
CA ALA A 229 22.96 8.68 -26.00
C ALA A 229 23.14 7.52 -25.01
N GLU A 230 22.68 7.68 -23.77
CA GLU A 230 22.72 6.62 -22.75
C GLU A 230 21.72 5.50 -23.06
N ALA A 231 20.53 5.85 -23.54
CA ALA A 231 19.51 4.90 -23.95
C ALA A 231 20.02 4.01 -25.10
N HIS A 232 20.70 4.61 -26.08
CA HIS A 232 21.37 3.86 -27.14
C HIS A 232 22.51 3.01 -26.58
N GLU A 233 23.42 3.55 -25.78
CA GLU A 233 24.55 2.77 -25.23
C GLU A 233 24.09 1.51 -24.46
N ARG A 234 23.01 1.62 -23.68
CA ARG A 234 22.54 0.54 -22.79
C ARG A 234 21.50 -0.37 -23.42
N PHE A 235 20.67 0.15 -24.33
CA PHE A 235 19.46 -0.52 -24.81
C PHE A 235 19.34 -0.55 -26.34
N ASP A 236 20.42 -0.26 -27.11
CA ASP A 236 20.36 -0.25 -28.59
C ASP A 236 19.77 -1.53 -29.17
N PHE A 237 20.23 -2.68 -28.67
CA PHE A 237 19.79 -4.00 -29.14
C PHE A 237 18.26 -4.17 -29.01
N LEU A 238 17.66 -3.59 -27.98
CA LEU A 238 16.22 -3.63 -27.76
C LEU A 238 15.51 -2.63 -28.69
N LEU A 239 15.98 -1.38 -28.73
CA LEU A 239 15.39 -0.33 -29.57
C LEU A 239 15.44 -0.71 -31.07
N GLU A 240 16.52 -1.33 -31.51
CA GLU A 240 16.67 -1.86 -32.86
C GLU A 240 15.69 -3.01 -33.12
N ALA A 241 15.59 -3.98 -32.20
CA ALA A 241 14.65 -5.10 -32.32
C ALA A 241 13.19 -4.63 -32.43
N LEU A 242 12.81 -3.57 -31.70
CA LEU A 242 11.46 -2.99 -31.79
C LEU A 242 11.14 -2.45 -33.19
N ARG A 243 12.14 -1.99 -33.96
CA ARG A 243 11.96 -1.44 -35.32
C ARG A 243 11.68 -2.52 -36.38
N PHE A 244 12.00 -3.78 -36.11
CA PHE A 244 11.78 -4.91 -37.03
C PHE A 244 10.38 -5.54 -36.88
N GLY A 245 9.41 -4.82 -36.33
CA GLY A 245 8.03 -5.27 -36.22
C GLY A 245 7.77 -6.13 -34.99
N ALA A 246 8.30 -5.73 -33.82
CA ALA A 246 8.00 -6.40 -32.56
C ALA A 246 6.48 -6.42 -32.30
N PRO A 247 5.88 -7.60 -32.05
CA PRO A 247 4.44 -7.71 -31.83
C PRO A 247 4.06 -7.11 -30.46
N PRO A 248 2.79 -6.76 -30.23
CA PRO A 248 2.27 -6.54 -28.89
C PRO A 248 2.55 -7.78 -28.03
N HIS A 249 3.23 -7.59 -26.90
CA HIS A 249 3.66 -8.68 -26.03
C HIS A 249 3.56 -8.29 -24.56
N GLY A 250 3.52 -9.30 -23.69
CA GLY A 250 3.41 -9.16 -22.26
C GLY A 250 3.90 -10.43 -21.59
N GLY A 251 4.18 -10.36 -20.30
CA GLY A 251 4.63 -11.53 -19.56
C GLY A 251 4.49 -11.34 -18.06
N ILE A 252 4.67 -12.43 -17.35
CA ILE A 252 4.64 -12.50 -15.90
C ILE A 252 5.78 -13.40 -15.41
N ALA A 253 6.33 -13.08 -14.26
CA ALA A 253 7.28 -13.93 -13.55
C ALA A 253 6.71 -14.28 -12.17
N LEU A 254 6.80 -15.55 -11.80
CA LEU A 254 6.35 -16.06 -10.51
C LEU A 254 7.55 -16.49 -9.67
N GLY A 255 7.53 -16.13 -8.39
CA GLY A 255 8.49 -16.57 -7.39
C GLY A 255 8.19 -18.00 -6.96
N LEU A 256 8.75 -18.98 -7.67
CA LEU A 256 8.55 -20.41 -7.41
C LEU A 256 8.81 -20.76 -5.94
N ASP A 257 9.91 -20.27 -5.36
CA ASP A 257 10.27 -20.57 -3.96
C ASP A 257 9.20 -20.05 -2.98
N ARG A 258 8.63 -18.86 -3.23
CA ARG A 258 7.54 -18.32 -2.38
C ARG A 258 6.29 -19.17 -2.49
N ILE A 259 5.93 -19.59 -3.71
CA ILE A 259 4.77 -20.45 -3.94
C ILE A 259 4.93 -21.77 -3.18
N VAL A 260 6.07 -22.45 -3.35
CA VAL A 260 6.32 -23.74 -2.67
C VAL A 260 6.37 -23.54 -1.15
N MET A 261 7.02 -22.49 -0.66
CA MET A 261 7.08 -22.16 0.77
C MET A 261 5.67 -22.03 1.36
N MET A 262 4.79 -21.30 0.68
CA MET A 262 3.40 -21.13 1.14
C MET A 262 2.59 -22.43 1.07
N MET A 263 2.80 -23.26 0.04
CA MET A 263 2.11 -24.55 -0.09
C MET A 263 2.48 -25.55 1.01
N VAL A 264 3.71 -25.48 1.53
CA VAL A 264 4.16 -26.36 2.63
C VAL A 264 4.01 -25.74 4.02
N GLY A 265 3.43 -24.53 4.10
CA GLY A 265 3.29 -23.79 5.36
C GLY A 265 4.62 -23.35 5.98
N GLY A 266 5.67 -23.19 5.15
CA GLY A 266 6.99 -22.76 5.59
C GLY A 266 7.07 -21.27 5.90
N GLU A 267 7.97 -20.89 6.80
CA GLU A 267 8.20 -19.48 7.18
C GLU A 267 9.38 -18.84 6.41
N SER A 268 10.18 -19.67 5.72
CA SER A 268 11.35 -19.22 4.98
C SER A 268 11.50 -19.94 3.64
N ILE A 269 11.82 -19.18 2.57
CA ILE A 269 12.17 -19.75 1.26
C ILE A 269 13.38 -20.69 1.33
N ARG A 270 14.20 -20.59 2.38
CA ARG A 270 15.35 -21.48 2.59
C ARG A 270 14.94 -22.93 2.81
N GLU A 271 13.73 -23.16 3.31
CA GLU A 271 13.20 -24.51 3.58
C GLU A 271 12.81 -25.26 2.30
N VAL A 272 12.64 -24.54 1.19
CA VAL A 272 12.26 -25.10 -0.11
C VAL A 272 13.40 -25.09 -1.13
N ILE A 273 14.59 -24.64 -0.72
CA ILE A 273 15.81 -24.63 -1.53
C ILE A 273 16.77 -25.67 -0.96
N ALA A 274 17.24 -26.61 -1.79
CA ALA A 274 18.10 -27.71 -1.33
C ALA A 274 19.42 -27.23 -0.67
N PHE A 275 20.02 -26.16 -1.19
CA PHE A 275 21.28 -25.59 -0.69
C PHE A 275 21.19 -24.05 -0.60
N PRO A 276 20.50 -23.50 0.42
CA PRO A 276 20.28 -22.06 0.52
C PRO A 276 21.57 -21.33 0.97
N LYS A 277 21.69 -20.05 0.65
CA LYS A 277 22.77 -19.19 1.14
C LYS A 277 22.43 -18.62 2.52
N THR A 278 23.45 -18.44 3.37
CA THR A 278 23.34 -17.67 4.62
C THR A 278 23.20 -16.17 4.30
N GLN A 279 22.68 -15.40 5.25
CA GLN A 279 22.54 -13.94 5.13
C GLN A 279 23.90 -13.27 5.35
#